data_AF-A0A974NMY9-F1
#
_entry.id   AF-A0A974NMY9-F1
#
_cell.length_a   1.000
_cell.length_b   1.000
_cell.length_c   1.000
_cell.angle_alpha   90.00
_cell.angle_beta   90.00
_cell.angle_gamma   90.00
#
_symmetry.space_group_name_H-M   'P 1'
#
loop_
_entity.id
_entity.type
_entity.pdbx_description
1 polymer ?
#
loop_
_entity_poly.entity_id
_entity_poly.type
_entity_poly.pdbx_seq_one_letter_code
_entity_poly.pdbx_strand_id
1 'polypeptide(L)'
;MAIIGNVLLINWSEHWYGEEWFTEWLIGLVTVGFYALFLYGWKQYSRNGLGLIFITAFVLLTIDSIFFVQVFSASVCSFSLGLILIPLYVKNRDSVVTSWGFVLLNILILTDVPSEVTTWMLFLTTGIAFLVGFRFNLLLLNRFSLVSQMFIYLV
;
A
#
# COMPACT_ATOMS: atom_id res chain seq x y z
N MET A 1 -29.92 18.79 17.37
CA MET A 1 -29.10 18.81 16.14
C MET A 1 -28.51 17.45 15.77
N ALA A 2 -28.02 16.63 16.72
CA ALA A 2 -27.52 15.29 16.41
C ALA A 2 -28.58 14.31 15.87
N ILE A 3 -29.83 14.40 16.33
CA ILE A 3 -30.92 13.50 15.93
C ILE A 3 -31.37 13.76 14.48
N ILE A 4 -31.41 15.03 14.06
CA ILE A 4 -31.78 15.43 12.68
C ILE A 4 -30.67 15.04 11.70
N GLY A 5 -29.40 15.19 12.08
CA GLY A 5 -28.27 14.71 11.29
C GLY A 5 -28.28 13.20 11.10
N ASN A 6 -28.67 12.44 12.13
CA ASN A 6 -28.76 10.98 12.04
C ASN A 6 -29.93 10.53 11.15
N VAL A 7 -31.09 11.20 11.23
CA VAL A 7 -32.24 10.90 10.36
C VAL A 7 -31.97 11.28 8.89
N LEU A 8 -31.26 12.38 8.64
CA LEU A 8 -30.82 12.74 7.29
C LEU A 8 -29.77 11.76 6.75
N LEU A 9 -28.84 11.28 7.58
CA LEU A 9 -27.86 10.26 7.19
C LEU A 9 -28.51 8.92 6.90
N ILE A 10 -29.51 8.51 7.69
CA ILE A 10 -30.25 7.26 7.46
C ILE A 10 -31.07 7.34 6.17
N ASN A 11 -31.80 8.44 5.94
CA ASN A 11 -32.55 8.63 4.70
C ASN A 11 -31.64 8.80 3.45
N TRP A 12 -30.45 9.39 3.62
CA TRP A 12 -29.45 9.44 2.55
C TRP A 12 -28.88 8.06 2.27
N SER A 13 -28.60 7.25 3.31
CA SER A 13 -28.12 5.88 3.15
C SER A 13 -29.16 4.99 2.46
N GLU A 14 -30.44 5.07 2.83
CA GLU A 14 -31.52 4.27 2.24
C GLU A 14 -31.77 4.56 0.75
N HIS A 15 -31.52 5.79 0.29
CA HIS A 15 -31.62 6.12 -1.14
C HIS A 15 -30.43 5.57 -1.95
N TRP A 16 -29.30 5.34 -1.29
CA TRP A 16 -28.05 4.87 -1.87
C TRP A 16 -27.76 3.39 -1.59
N TYR A 17 -28.67 2.59 -1.02
CA TYR A 17 -28.44 1.15 -0.81
C TYR A 17 -28.22 0.36 -2.12
N GLY A 18 -28.59 0.92 -3.28
CA GLY A 18 -28.17 0.43 -4.61
C GLY A 18 -26.89 1.09 -5.16
N GLU A 19 -26.46 2.20 -4.55
CA GLU A 19 -25.31 3.03 -4.89
C GLU A 19 -24.12 2.90 -3.90
N GLU A 20 -24.22 2.09 -2.85
CA GLU A 20 -23.09 1.73 -1.96
C GLU A 20 -21.92 1.19 -2.78
N TRP A 21 -22.24 0.39 -3.80
CA TRP A 21 -21.27 -0.09 -4.79
C TRP A 21 -20.55 1.08 -5.49
N PHE A 22 -21.30 2.07 -5.98
CA PHE A 22 -20.73 3.22 -6.67
C PHE A 22 -19.92 4.14 -5.73
N THR A 23 -20.38 4.30 -4.49
CA THR A 23 -19.76 5.18 -3.49
C THR A 23 -18.43 4.61 -3.00
N GLU A 24 -18.38 3.31 -2.70
CA GLU A 24 -17.14 2.62 -2.33
C GLU A 24 -16.11 2.67 -3.47
N TRP A 25 -16.56 2.45 -4.72
CA TRP A 25 -15.70 2.60 -5.91
C TRP A 25 -15.14 4.01 -6.07
N LEU A 26 -15.97 5.03 -5.87
CA LEU A 26 -15.56 6.42 -5.97
C LEU A 26 -14.54 6.77 -4.88
N ILE A 27 -14.79 6.33 -3.64
CA ILE A 27 -13.85 6.53 -2.52
C ILE A 27 -12.54 5.77 -2.75
N GLY A 28 -12.59 4.54 -3.27
CA GLY A 28 -11.41 3.76 -3.62
C GLY A 28 -10.55 4.43 -4.70
N LEU A 29 -11.17 4.89 -5.79
CA LEU A 29 -10.48 5.62 -6.85
C LEU A 29 -9.91 6.96 -6.38
N VAL A 30 -10.64 7.69 -5.52
CA VAL A 30 -10.15 8.92 -4.89
C VAL A 30 -8.93 8.63 -4.02
N THR A 31 -8.93 7.52 -3.28
CA THR A 31 -7.78 7.08 -2.46
C THR A 31 -6.56 6.77 -3.34
N VAL A 32 -6.74 6.07 -4.46
CA VAL A 32 -5.69 5.82 -5.46
C VAL A 32 -5.19 7.14 -6.08
N GLY A 33 -6.09 8.09 -6.35
CA GLY A 33 -5.76 9.42 -6.84
C GLY A 33 -4.92 10.24 -5.85
N PHE A 34 -5.31 10.25 -4.57
CA PHE A 34 -4.50 10.87 -3.52
C PHE A 34 -3.14 10.22 -3.36
N TYR A 35 -3.06 8.89 -3.51
CA TYR A 35 -1.79 8.19 -3.53
C TYR A 35 -0.89 8.63 -4.70
N ALA A 36 -1.45 8.78 -5.91
CA ALA A 36 -0.71 9.27 -7.06
C ALA A 36 -0.19 10.70 -6.85
N LEU A 37 -1.02 11.59 -6.29
CA LEU A 37 -0.62 12.95 -5.93
C LEU A 37 0.48 12.96 -4.86
N PHE A 38 0.35 12.10 -3.84
CA PHE A 38 1.38 11.92 -2.82
C PHE A 38 2.69 11.46 -3.45
N LEU A 39 2.67 10.47 -4.36
CA LEU A 39 3.87 9.99 -5.05
C LEU A 39 4.52 11.08 -5.92
N TYR A 40 3.71 11.93 -6.55
CA TYR A 40 4.21 13.06 -7.32
C TYR A 40 4.97 14.06 -6.42
N GLY A 41 4.39 14.44 -5.27
CA GLY A 41 5.07 15.27 -4.28
C GLY A 41 6.29 14.58 -3.67
N TRP A 42 6.16 13.31 -3.30
CA TRP A 42 7.23 12.50 -2.70
C TRP A 42 8.46 12.40 -3.59
N LYS A 43 8.27 12.25 -4.91
CA LYS A 43 9.36 12.22 -5.90
C LYS A 43 10.27 13.46 -5.82
N GLN A 44 9.70 14.62 -5.45
CA GLN A 44 10.40 15.89 -5.38
C GLN A 44 11.12 16.10 -4.04
N TYR A 45 10.52 15.67 -2.93
CA TYR A 45 11.04 15.94 -1.58
C TYR A 45 11.88 14.82 -0.97
N SER A 46 11.64 13.56 -1.33
CA SER A 46 12.29 12.42 -0.66
C SER A 46 13.27 11.68 -1.57
N ARG A 47 14.49 11.46 -1.05
CA ARG A 47 15.50 10.58 -1.66
C ARG A 47 15.47 9.15 -1.12
N ASN A 48 14.65 8.87 -0.10
CA ASN A 48 14.70 7.61 0.62
C ASN A 48 13.50 6.72 0.25
N GLY A 49 13.78 5.50 -0.19
CA GLY A 49 12.75 4.58 -0.67
C GLY A 49 11.93 3.88 0.43
N LEU A 50 12.38 3.93 1.69
CA LEU A 50 11.66 3.31 2.82
C LEU A 50 10.26 3.91 3.02
N GLY A 51 10.11 5.23 2.90
CA GLY A 51 8.79 5.88 3.07
C GLY A 51 7.79 5.42 2.01
N LEU A 52 8.28 5.04 0.83
CA LEU A 52 7.48 4.51 -0.27
C LEU A 52 6.92 3.12 0.06
N ILE A 53 7.67 2.30 0.81
CA ILE A 53 7.20 0.98 1.29
C ILE A 53 6.08 1.15 2.34
N PHE A 54 6.33 1.99 3.36
CA PHE A 54 5.35 2.22 4.44
C PHE A 54 4.04 2.81 3.93
N ILE A 55 4.11 3.82 3.05
CA ILE A 55 2.91 4.43 2.50
C ILE A 55 2.13 3.44 1.63
N THR A 56 2.79 2.59 0.84
CA THR A 56 2.09 1.56 0.05
C THR A 56 1.34 0.60 0.97
N ALA A 57 1.99 0.09 2.03
CA ALA A 57 1.35 -0.83 2.97
C ALA A 57 0.13 -0.20 3.66
N PHE A 58 0.24 1.07 4.07
CA PHE A 58 -0.87 1.77 4.74
C PHE A 58 -2.05 2.02 3.80
N VAL A 59 -1.78 2.35 2.54
CA VAL A 59 -2.84 2.60 1.54
C VAL A 59 -3.53 1.29 1.14
N LEU A 60 -2.80 0.17 1.04
CA LEU A 60 -3.40 -1.14 0.82
C LEU A 60 -4.38 -1.49 1.96
N LEU A 61 -3.97 -1.34 3.22
CA LEU A 61 -4.86 -1.54 4.39
C LEU A 61 -6.09 -0.62 4.35
N THR A 62 -5.91 0.62 3.86
CA THR A 62 -7.01 1.58 3.71
C THR A 62 -7.99 1.12 2.63
N ILE A 63 -7.49 0.63 1.49
CA ILE A 63 -8.31 0.06 0.40
C ILE A 63 -9.08 -1.16 0.90
N ASP A 64 -8.44 -2.07 1.62
CA ASP A 64 -9.12 -3.26 2.16
C ASP A 64 -10.20 -2.89 3.18
N SER A 65 -9.98 -1.82 3.95
CA SER A 65 -10.97 -1.29 4.90
C SER A 65 -12.16 -0.64 4.19
N ILE A 66 -11.94 0.02 3.04
CA ILE A 66 -13.00 0.63 2.22
C ILE A 66 -13.83 -0.46 1.53
N PHE A 67 -13.17 -1.49 0.99
CA PHE A 67 -13.81 -2.55 0.20
C PHE A 67 -13.96 -3.85 0.98
N PHE A 68 -14.35 -3.77 2.26
CA PHE A 68 -14.41 -4.91 3.18
C PHE A 68 -15.19 -6.12 2.63
N VAL A 69 -16.21 -5.88 1.80
CA VAL A 69 -17.05 -6.93 1.18
C VAL A 69 -16.75 -7.13 -0.32
N GLN A 70 -16.11 -6.15 -0.96
CA GLN A 70 -15.91 -6.11 -2.42
C GLN A 70 -14.50 -6.48 -2.85
N VAL A 71 -14.20 -7.76 -2.70
CA VAL A 71 -12.88 -8.36 -2.89
C VAL A 71 -12.29 -8.11 -4.31
N PHE A 72 -13.13 -8.15 -5.34
CA PHE A 72 -12.72 -7.86 -6.72
C PHE A 72 -12.33 -6.39 -6.91
N SER A 73 -13.13 -5.46 -6.40
CA SER A 73 -12.88 -4.01 -6.46
C SER A 73 -11.59 -3.62 -5.72
N ALA A 74 -11.38 -4.22 -4.54
CA ALA A 74 -10.15 -4.07 -3.75
C ALA A 74 -8.90 -4.52 -4.53
N SER A 75 -9.02 -5.63 -5.26
CA SER A 75 -7.93 -6.18 -6.08
C SER A 75 -7.58 -5.26 -7.25
N VAL A 76 -8.59 -4.69 -7.93
CA VAL A 76 -8.39 -3.74 -9.04
C VAL A 76 -7.74 -2.44 -8.54
N CYS A 77 -8.19 -1.90 -7.41
CA CYS A 77 -7.59 -0.71 -6.81
C CYS A 77 -6.15 -0.97 -6.35
N SER A 78 -5.89 -2.12 -5.72
CA SER A 78 -4.55 -2.56 -5.32
C SER A 78 -3.61 -2.66 -6.53
N PHE A 79 -4.07 -3.29 -7.63
CA PHE A 79 -3.28 -3.38 -8.85
C PHE A 79 -2.97 -2.01 -9.46
N SER A 80 -3.94 -1.09 -9.41
CA SER A 80 -3.79 0.28 -9.89
C SER A 80 -2.71 1.05 -9.11
N LEU A 81 -2.61 0.85 -7.78
CA LEU A 81 -1.49 1.38 -6.98
C LEU A 81 -0.15 0.87 -7.49
N GLY A 82 -0.06 -0.44 -7.80
CA GLY A 82 1.13 -1.06 -8.37
C GLY A 82 1.56 -0.40 -9.68
N LEU A 83 0.63 -0.14 -10.59
CA LEU A 83 0.92 0.53 -11.87
C LEU A 83 1.49 1.94 -11.67
N ILE A 84 0.97 2.69 -10.70
CA ILE A 84 1.44 4.06 -10.40
C ILE A 84 2.88 4.05 -9.85
N LEU A 85 3.35 2.93 -9.32
CA LEU A 85 4.73 2.77 -8.84
C LEU A 85 5.75 2.53 -9.95
N ILE A 86 5.34 2.06 -11.14
CA ILE A 86 6.25 1.70 -12.25
C ILE A 86 7.18 2.85 -12.67
N PRO A 87 6.70 4.11 -12.85
CA PRO A 87 7.56 5.23 -13.24
C PRO A 87 8.69 5.54 -12.25
N LEU A 88 8.57 5.11 -10.98
CA LEU A 88 9.57 5.33 -9.93
C LEU A 88 10.64 4.23 -9.88
N TYR A 89 10.47 3.15 -10.67
CA TYR A 89 11.35 1.98 -10.67
C TYR A 89 12.81 2.32 -10.99
N VAL A 90 13.05 3.26 -11.92
CA VAL A 90 14.40 3.63 -12.35
C VAL A 90 15.21 4.26 -11.22
N LYS A 91 14.57 5.02 -10.33
CA LYS A 91 15.24 5.77 -9.26
C LYS A 91 15.29 5.01 -7.94
N ASN A 92 14.23 4.27 -7.61
CA ASN A 92 14.06 3.59 -6.31
C ASN A 92 13.72 2.10 -6.52
N ARG A 93 14.53 1.40 -7.32
CA ARG A 93 14.28 0.01 -7.75
C ARG A 93 13.88 -0.92 -6.61
N ASP A 94 14.71 -1.03 -5.58
CA ASP A 94 14.48 -1.98 -4.50
C ASP A 94 13.19 -1.68 -3.73
N SER A 95 12.90 -0.40 -3.48
CA SER A 95 11.66 -0.02 -2.77
C SER A 95 10.41 -0.23 -3.61
N VAL A 96 10.47 0.03 -4.92
CA VAL A 96 9.36 -0.24 -5.83
C VAL A 96 9.10 -1.75 -5.91
N VAL A 97 10.14 -2.58 -5.96
CA VAL A 97 10.00 -4.05 -5.94
C VAL A 97 9.35 -4.52 -4.64
N THR A 98 9.78 -4.01 -3.48
CA THR A 98 9.16 -4.37 -2.20
C THR A 98 7.70 -3.92 -2.12
N SER A 99 7.38 -2.70 -2.54
CA SER A 99 6.01 -2.20 -2.59
C SER A 99 5.13 -3.01 -3.54
N TRP A 100 5.67 -3.43 -4.70
CA TRP A 100 4.99 -4.38 -5.60
C TRP A 100 4.76 -5.74 -4.95
N GLY A 101 5.70 -6.22 -4.13
CA GLY A 101 5.52 -7.42 -3.33
C GLY A 101 4.30 -7.32 -2.41
N PHE A 102 4.12 -6.20 -1.72
CA PHE A 102 2.92 -5.95 -0.90
C PHE A 102 1.64 -5.90 -1.72
N VAL A 103 1.64 -5.24 -2.89
CA VAL A 103 0.47 -5.19 -3.78
C VAL A 103 0.07 -6.59 -4.25
N LEU A 104 1.03 -7.40 -4.70
CA LEU A 104 0.77 -8.77 -5.16
C LEU A 104 0.28 -9.66 -4.02
N LEU A 105 0.88 -9.53 -2.84
CA LEU A 105 0.45 -10.25 -1.65
C LEU A 105 -0.99 -9.88 -1.29
N ASN A 106 -1.36 -8.59 -1.38
CA ASN A 106 -2.73 -8.15 -1.14
C ASN A 106 -3.73 -8.78 -2.10
N ILE A 107 -3.42 -8.74 -3.41
CA ILE A 107 -4.26 -9.35 -4.44
C ILE A 107 -4.41 -10.86 -4.20
N LEU A 108 -3.33 -11.55 -3.80
CA LEU A 108 -3.37 -12.98 -3.51
C LEU A 108 -4.24 -13.32 -2.29
N ILE A 109 -4.23 -12.48 -1.24
CA ILE A 109 -5.13 -12.64 -0.09
C ILE A 109 -6.59 -12.45 -0.51
N LEU A 110 -6.84 -11.48 -1.40
CA LEU A 110 -8.17 -11.19 -1.92
C LEU A 110 -8.63 -12.27 -2.92
N THR A 111 -7.75 -12.95 -3.64
CA THR A 111 -8.19 -13.95 -4.62
C THR A 111 -8.63 -15.22 -3.88
N ASP A 112 -9.84 -15.69 -4.14
CA ASP A 112 -10.42 -16.89 -3.53
C ASP A 112 -9.75 -18.17 -4.08
N VAL A 113 -8.50 -18.38 -3.68
CA VAL A 113 -7.61 -19.45 -4.12
C VAL A 113 -7.57 -20.51 -3.02
N PRO A 114 -7.64 -21.81 -3.37
CA PRO A 114 -7.57 -22.89 -2.38
C PRO A 114 -6.38 -22.71 -1.44
N SER A 115 -6.66 -22.90 -0.14
CA SER A 115 -5.77 -22.55 0.98
C SER A 115 -4.33 -23.07 0.84
N GLU A 116 -4.14 -24.24 0.22
CA GLU A 116 -2.82 -24.82 -0.04
C GLU A 116 -1.99 -23.95 -0.99
N VAL A 117 -2.59 -23.46 -2.08
CA VAL A 117 -1.91 -22.65 -3.09
C VAL A 117 -1.62 -21.24 -2.53
N THR A 118 -2.55 -20.66 -1.79
CA THR A 118 -2.34 -19.37 -1.10
C THR A 118 -1.21 -19.47 -0.08
N THR A 119 -1.09 -20.58 0.65
CA THR A 119 0.01 -20.80 1.61
C THR A 119 1.36 -20.87 0.91
N TRP A 120 1.47 -21.58 -0.21
CA TRP A 120 2.70 -21.65 -1.01
C TRP A 120 3.07 -20.30 -1.64
N MET A 121 2.08 -19.55 -2.14
CA MET A 121 2.31 -18.22 -2.70
C MET A 121 2.70 -17.20 -1.62
N LEU A 122 2.10 -17.27 -0.43
CA LEU A 122 2.51 -16.48 0.73
C LEU A 122 3.94 -16.81 1.16
N PHE A 123 4.30 -18.10 1.17
CA PHE A 123 5.67 -18.53 1.49
C PHE A 123 6.69 -18.00 0.46
N LEU A 124 6.37 -18.06 -0.83
CA LEU A 124 7.24 -17.53 -1.89
C LEU A 124 7.35 -16.00 -1.83
N THR A 125 6.23 -15.30 -1.65
CA THR A 125 6.22 -13.83 -1.57
C THR A 125 6.92 -13.31 -0.33
N THR A 126 6.72 -13.93 0.83
CA THR A 126 7.47 -13.60 2.06
C THR A 126 8.95 -13.96 1.94
N GLY A 127 9.30 -15.07 1.28
CA GLY A 127 10.70 -15.42 0.98
C GLY A 127 11.39 -14.38 0.09
N ILE A 128 10.72 -13.92 -0.98
CA ILE A 128 11.22 -12.86 -1.85
C ILE A 128 11.34 -11.54 -1.08
N ALA A 129 10.32 -11.17 -0.30
CA ALA A 129 10.35 -9.97 0.53
C ALA A 129 11.46 -10.02 1.59
N PHE A 130 11.72 -11.18 2.18
CA PHE A 130 12.81 -11.41 3.12
C PHE A 130 14.18 -11.23 2.45
N LEU A 131 14.38 -11.78 1.25
CA LEU A 131 15.62 -11.60 0.49
C LEU A 131 15.88 -10.13 0.13
N VAL A 132 14.84 -9.40 -0.30
CA VAL A 132 14.92 -7.96 -0.59
C VAL A 132 15.17 -7.17 0.70
N GLY A 133 14.48 -7.52 1.79
CA GLY A 133 14.65 -6.92 3.12
C GLY A 133 16.05 -7.14 3.70
N PHE A 134 16.64 -8.31 3.51
CA PHE A 134 18.01 -8.62 3.96
C PHE A 134 19.05 -7.71 3.27
N ARG A 135 18.82 -7.41 1.98
CA ARG A 135 19.63 -6.46 1.21
C ARG A 135 19.54 -5.04 1.77
N PHE A 136 18.34 -4.62 2.20
CA PHE A 136 18.13 -3.33 2.87
C PHE A 136 18.76 -3.30 4.27
N ASN A 137 18.70 -4.39 5.03
CA ASN A 137 19.22 -4.45 6.39
C ASN A 137 20.76 -4.35 6.38
N LEU A 138 21.46 -4.98 5.43
CA LEU A 138 22.91 -4.82 5.25
C LEU A 138 23.31 -3.37 4.92
N LEU A 139 22.52 -2.65 4.11
CA LEU A 139 22.76 -1.24 3.81
C LEU A 139 22.48 -0.32 5.01
N LEU A 140 21.44 -0.62 5.79
CA LEU A 140 21.10 0.11 7.03
C LEU A 140 22.16 -0.11 8.11
N LEU A 141 22.61 -1.35 8.31
CA LEU A 141 23.66 -1.68 9.28
C LEU A 141 24.97 -0.97 8.93
N ASN A 142 25.34 -0.94 7.64
CA ASN A 142 26.51 -0.20 7.16
C ASN A 142 26.37 1.32 7.37
N ARG A 143 25.18 1.91 7.17
CA ARG A 143 24.96 3.34 7.43
C ARG A 143 24.99 3.68 8.92
N PHE A 144 24.39 2.85 9.77
CA PHE A 144 24.46 3.04 11.22
C PHE A 144 25.88 2.88 11.75
N SER A 145 26.64 1.91 11.23
CA SER A 145 28.07 1.75 11.51
C SER A 145 28.88 2.98 11.09
N LEU A 146 28.63 3.54 9.90
CA LEU A 146 29.31 4.75 9.41
C LEU A 146 29.00 5.99 10.26
N VAL A 147 27.74 6.17 10.68
CA VAL A 147 27.34 7.26 11.57
C VAL A 147 27.97 7.10 12.96
N SER A 148 28.00 5.87 13.49
CA SER A 148 28.69 5.52 14.74
C SER A 148 30.19 5.84 14.68
N GLN A 149 30.86 5.51 13.57
CA GLN A 149 32.29 5.81 13.39
C GLN A 149 32.53 7.33 13.26
N MET A 150 31.71 8.06 12.50
CA MET A 150 31.83 9.53 12.44
C MET A 150 31.65 10.19 13.81
N PHE A 151 30.77 9.67 14.67
CA PHE A 151 30.59 10.20 16.03
C PHE A 151 31.82 9.98 16.92
N ILE A 152 32.54 8.88 16.74
CA ILE A 152 33.75 8.55 17.52
C ILE A 152 34.95 9.41 17.09
N TYR A 153 35.03 9.82 15.83
CA TYR A 153 36.13 10.70 15.34
C TYR A 153 35.88 12.20 15.57
N LEU A 154 34.70 12.58 16.07
CA LEU A 154 34.30 13.97 16.30
C LEU A 154 34.28 14.38 17.79
N VAL A 155 34.57 13.42 18.69
CA VAL A 155 34.82 13.60 20.14
C VAL A 155 36.31 13.50 20.40
#